data_AF-A0A0P4V3D3-F1
#
_entry.id   AF-A0A0P4V3D3-F1
#
_cell.length_a   1.000
_cell.length_b   1.000
_cell.length_c   1.000
_cell.angle_alpha   90.00
_cell.angle_beta   90.00
_cell.angle_gamma   90.00
#
_symmetry.space_group_name_H-M   'P 1'
#
loop_
_entity.id
_entity.type
_entity.pdbx_description
1 polymer ?
#
loop_
_entity_poly.entity_id
_entity_poly.type
_entity_poly.pdbx_seq_one_letter_code
_entity_poly.pdbx_strand_id
1 'polypeptide(L)'
;MPTVKVYGQSYTCEPGKNLREFLLSQQVELYNGKASLINCHGHGTCGTCAVAIQGAVSEPTSIEKFRMNVPPHKGLDSGRRLACQVKVLGDIEVTKYSGFWGEGETSVQRTAAEF
;
A
#
# COMPACT_ATOMS: atom_id res chain seq x y z
N MET A 1 5.67 -16.37 11.03
CA MET A 1 4.96 -15.07 10.94
C MET A 1 5.73 -14.21 9.96
N PRO A 2 5.10 -13.72 8.88
CA PRO A 2 5.72 -12.82 7.93
C PRO A 2 6.29 -11.54 8.53
N THR A 3 7.36 -11.05 7.92
CA THR A 3 7.92 -9.71 8.17
C THR A 3 7.44 -8.75 7.08
N VAL A 4 6.85 -7.63 7.48
CA VAL A 4 6.48 -6.53 6.60
C VAL A 4 7.47 -5.39 6.81
N LYS A 5 8.25 -5.06 5.77
CA LYS A 5 9.19 -3.95 5.76
C LYS A 5 8.60 -2.75 5.04
N VAL A 6 8.68 -1.57 5.66
CA VAL A 6 8.19 -0.31 5.08
C VAL A 6 8.95 0.86 5.71
N TYR A 7 9.41 1.81 4.90
CA TYR A 7 10.23 2.97 5.36
C TYR A 7 11.45 2.57 6.21
N GLY A 8 12.10 1.45 5.87
CA GLY A 8 13.24 0.92 6.63
C GLY A 8 12.87 0.28 7.98
N GLN A 9 11.60 0.29 8.38
CA GLN A 9 11.10 -0.35 9.60
C GLN A 9 10.55 -1.75 9.29
N SER A 10 10.65 -2.66 10.26
CA SER A 10 10.17 -4.04 10.14
C SER A 10 9.11 -4.35 11.19
N TYR A 11 8.00 -4.94 10.76
CA TYR A 11 6.89 -5.30 11.64
C TYR A 11 6.50 -6.77 11.42
N THR A 12 6.19 -7.47 12.51
CA THR A 12 5.72 -8.86 12.44
C THR A 12 4.22 -8.88 12.15
N CYS A 13 3.83 -9.61 11.10
CA CYS A 13 2.45 -9.72 10.65
C CYS A 13 1.96 -11.17 10.73
N GLU A 14 0.68 -11.36 11.04
CA GLU A 14 0.05 -12.68 10.87
C GLU A 14 -0.21 -12.95 9.38
N PRO A 15 0.04 -14.17 8.87
CA PRO A 15 -0.34 -14.52 7.51
C PRO A 15 -1.83 -14.28 7.24
N GLY A 16 -2.15 -13.84 6.04
CA GLY A 16 -3.51 -13.58 5.56
C GLY A 16 -4.10 -12.22 5.95
N LYS A 17 -3.42 -11.43 6.80
CA LYS A 17 -3.90 -10.10 7.20
C LYS A 17 -3.98 -9.14 6.02
N ASN A 18 -4.96 -8.25 6.07
CA ASN A 18 -5.09 -7.14 5.14
C ASN A 18 -3.94 -6.15 5.32
N LEU A 19 -3.21 -5.84 4.25
CA LEU A 19 -2.01 -5.00 4.36
C LEU A 19 -2.34 -3.57 4.81
N ARG A 20 -3.42 -2.95 4.31
CA ARG A 20 -3.81 -1.59 4.75
C ARG A 20 -4.10 -1.56 6.24
N GLU A 21 -4.96 -2.45 6.72
CA GLU A 21 -5.36 -2.47 8.13
C GLU A 21 -4.16 -2.72 9.03
N PHE A 22 -3.29 -3.66 8.63
CA PHE A 22 -2.05 -3.94 9.35
C PHE A 22 -1.15 -2.69 9.43
N LEU A 23 -0.83 -2.05 8.31
CA LEU A 23 0.02 -0.86 8.29
C LEU A 23 -0.54 0.27 9.16
N LEU A 24 -1.85 0.55 9.07
CA LEU A 24 -2.49 1.58 9.89
C LEU A 24 -2.49 1.22 11.38
N SER A 25 -2.64 -0.06 11.74
CA SER A 25 -2.52 -0.52 13.14
C SER A 25 -1.13 -0.30 13.73
N GLN A 26 -0.10 -0.33 12.87
CA GLN A 26 1.28 -0.04 13.23
C GLN A 26 1.59 1.46 13.13
N GLN A 27 0.57 2.30 12.94
CA GLN A 27 0.69 3.75 12.80
C GLN A 27 1.59 4.18 11.62
N VAL A 28 1.71 3.32 10.60
CA VAL A 28 2.44 3.65 9.38
C VAL A 28 1.61 4.61 8.54
N GLU A 29 2.18 5.77 8.21
CA GLU A 29 1.54 6.75 7.34
C GLU A 29 1.51 6.23 5.88
N LEU A 30 0.41 5.56 5.54
CA LEU A 30 0.21 4.94 4.23
C LEU A 30 -0.20 5.95 3.13
N TYR A 31 -0.89 7.02 3.53
CA TYR A 31 -1.52 7.97 2.62
C TYR A 31 -0.65 9.20 2.41
N ASN A 32 -0.70 9.78 1.21
CA ASN A 32 0.06 10.99 0.90
C ASN A 32 -0.82 12.22 1.15
N GLY A 33 -0.28 13.21 1.86
CA GLY A 33 -0.97 14.47 2.16
C GLY A 33 -2.37 14.25 2.73
N LYS A 34 -3.38 14.91 2.14
CA LYS A 34 -4.77 14.83 2.59
C LYS A 34 -5.52 13.55 2.17
N ALA A 35 -4.85 12.61 1.49
CA ALA A 35 -5.49 11.37 1.05
C ALA A 35 -5.98 10.50 2.22
N SER A 36 -5.42 10.66 3.43
CA SER A 36 -5.92 10.04 4.66
C SER A 36 -7.34 10.47 5.01
N LEU A 37 -7.78 11.67 4.62
CA LEU A 37 -9.10 12.21 4.93
C LEU A 37 -10.19 11.78 3.94
N ILE A 38 -9.82 11.46 2.69
CA ILE A 38 -10.76 11.17 1.60
C ILE A 38 -10.65 9.74 1.06
N ASN A 39 -9.92 8.86 1.76
CA ASN A 39 -9.74 7.50 1.30
C ASN A 39 -11.05 6.70 1.34
N CYS A 40 -11.17 5.68 0.50
CA CYS A 40 -12.37 4.83 0.44
C CYS A 40 -12.48 3.80 1.57
N HIS A 41 -11.71 3.90 2.65
CA HIS A 41 -11.73 2.97 3.79
C HIS A 41 -11.51 1.47 3.51
N GLY A 42 -11.14 1.10 2.28
CA GLY A 42 -10.83 -0.28 1.92
C GLY A 42 -11.65 -0.86 0.77
N HIS A 43 -12.61 -0.11 0.21
CA HIS A 43 -13.48 -0.57 -0.88
C HIS A 43 -12.79 -0.75 -2.25
N GLY A 44 -11.48 -0.48 -2.37
CA GLY A 44 -10.74 -0.66 -3.62
C GLY A 44 -11.00 0.40 -4.69
N THR A 45 -11.71 1.50 -4.39
CA THR A 45 -12.17 2.47 -5.41
C THR A 45 -11.35 3.77 -5.48
N CYS A 46 -10.76 4.25 -4.37
CA CYS A 46 -10.05 5.55 -4.41
C CYS A 46 -8.67 5.49 -5.09
N GLY A 47 -7.94 4.37 -4.94
CA GLY A 47 -6.56 4.20 -5.41
C GLY A 47 -5.48 4.78 -4.47
N THR A 48 -5.83 5.57 -3.46
CA THR A 48 -4.84 6.34 -2.67
C THR A 48 -3.92 5.50 -1.78
N CYS A 49 -4.29 4.24 -1.52
CA CYS A 49 -3.46 3.27 -0.81
C CYS A 49 -2.54 2.46 -1.74
N ALA A 50 -2.28 2.94 -2.96
CA ALA A 50 -1.37 2.28 -3.89
C ALA A 50 0.07 2.24 -3.33
N VAL A 51 0.68 1.05 -3.38
CA VAL A 51 2.06 0.76 -2.96
C VAL A 51 2.67 -0.25 -3.93
N ALA A 52 3.98 -0.21 -4.15
CA ALA A 52 4.68 -1.34 -4.76
C ALA A 52 5.01 -2.37 -3.67
N ILE A 53 5.00 -3.64 -4.05
CA ILE A 53 5.22 -4.76 -3.14
C ILE A 53 6.21 -5.72 -3.77
N GLN A 54 7.25 -6.08 -3.03
CA GLN A 54 8.14 -7.20 -3.34
C GLN A 54 7.91 -8.28 -2.30
N GLY A 55 7.72 -9.53 -2.74
CA GLY A 55 7.48 -10.68 -1.85
C GLY A 55 6.11 -11.32 -2.02
N ALA A 56 5.74 -12.19 -1.08
CA ALA A 56 4.59 -13.08 -1.23
C ALA A 56 3.27 -12.45 -0.72
N VAL A 57 2.36 -12.18 -1.65
CA VAL A 57 1.02 -11.64 -1.38
C VAL A 57 -0.06 -12.34 -2.20
N SER A 58 -1.33 -12.12 -1.83
CA SER A 58 -2.46 -12.61 -2.62
C SER A 58 -2.51 -12.00 -4.03
N GLU A 59 -3.11 -12.76 -4.94
CA GLU A 59 -3.46 -12.29 -6.28
C GLU A 59 -4.34 -11.03 -6.26
N PRO A 60 -4.29 -10.19 -7.30
CA PRO A 60 -5.15 -9.00 -7.39
C PRO A 60 -6.63 -9.35 -7.51
N THR A 61 -7.46 -8.65 -6.74
CA THR A 61 -8.92 -8.77 -6.83
C THR A 61 -9.45 -8.12 -8.13
N SER A 62 -10.66 -8.48 -8.55
CA SER A 62 -11.26 -7.90 -9.77
C SER A 62 -11.43 -6.37 -9.66
N ILE A 63 -11.82 -5.86 -8.49
CA ILE A 63 -11.97 -4.42 -8.25
C ILE A 63 -10.61 -3.70 -8.27
N GLU A 64 -9.57 -4.34 -7.73
CA GLU A 64 -8.21 -3.82 -7.80
C GLU A 64 -7.72 -3.72 -9.25
N LYS A 65 -7.87 -4.79 -10.03
CA LYS A 65 -7.49 -4.82 -11.46
C LYS A 65 -8.19 -3.69 -12.23
N PHE A 66 -9.49 -3.50 -12.00
CA PHE A 66 -10.24 -2.41 -12.60
C PHE A 66 -9.68 -1.04 -12.18
N ARG A 67 -9.51 -0.81 -10.87
CA ARG A 67 -9.07 0.49 -10.36
C ARG A 67 -7.65 0.87 -10.78
N MET A 68 -6.75 -0.11 -10.88
CA MET A 68 -5.37 0.11 -11.33
C MET A 68 -5.29 0.39 -12.84
N ASN A 69 -6.31 0.01 -13.61
CA ASN A 69 -6.39 0.27 -15.05
C ASN A 69 -7.09 1.61 -15.40
N VAL A 70 -7.36 2.47 -14.42
CA VAL A 70 -7.89 3.82 -14.66
C VAL A 70 -6.96 4.90 -14.09
N PRO A 71 -6.96 6.13 -14.62
CA PRO A 71 -6.12 7.22 -14.13
C PRO A 71 -6.26 7.45 -12.60
N PRO A 72 -5.20 7.93 -11.92
CA PRO A 72 -3.86 8.20 -12.45
C PRO A 72 -2.96 6.94 -12.51
N HIS A 73 -3.49 5.74 -12.27
CA HIS A 73 -2.66 4.53 -12.17
C HIS A 73 -2.44 3.79 -13.49
N LYS A 74 -3.31 4.04 -14.48
CA LYS A 74 -3.22 3.41 -15.80
C LYS A 74 -1.87 3.70 -16.45
N GLY A 75 -1.18 2.65 -16.89
CA GLY A 75 0.10 2.75 -17.60
C GLY A 75 1.32 2.88 -16.70
N LEU A 76 1.17 2.81 -15.38
CA LEU A 76 2.31 2.77 -14.46
C LEU A 76 2.97 1.38 -14.50
N ASP A 77 4.24 1.32 -14.88
CA ASP A 77 4.99 0.07 -15.07
C ASP A 77 5.66 -0.47 -13.78
N SER A 78 5.02 -0.25 -12.62
CA SER A 78 5.67 -0.41 -11.30
C SER A 78 5.10 -1.54 -10.45
N GLY A 79 4.21 -2.38 -10.98
CA GLY A 79 3.64 -3.50 -10.23
C GLY A 79 2.86 -3.06 -8.97
N ARG A 80 2.32 -1.84 -8.97
CA ARG A 80 1.60 -1.28 -7.82
C ARG A 80 0.34 -2.08 -7.52
N ARG A 81 0.07 -2.21 -6.22
CA ARG A 81 -1.08 -2.89 -5.65
C ARG A 81 -1.82 -1.93 -4.73
N LEU A 82 -3.11 -2.16 -4.54
CA LEU A 82 -3.89 -1.46 -3.52
C LEU A 82 -3.71 -2.19 -2.20
N ALA A 83 -3.04 -1.57 -1.21
CA ALA A 83 -2.79 -2.21 0.08
C ALA A 83 -4.08 -2.73 0.75
N CYS A 84 -5.23 -2.11 0.50
CA CYS A 84 -6.52 -2.58 1.03
C CYS A 84 -7.09 -3.84 0.37
N GLN A 85 -6.54 -4.26 -0.77
CA GLN A 85 -6.96 -5.46 -1.50
C GLN A 85 -5.91 -6.58 -1.42
N VAL A 86 -4.85 -6.36 -0.64
CA VAL A 86 -3.72 -7.27 -0.50
C VAL A 86 -3.80 -8.04 0.82
N LYS A 87 -3.58 -9.36 0.76
CA LYS A 87 -3.27 -10.20 1.93
C LYS A 87 -1.78 -10.52 1.98
N VAL A 88 -1.17 -10.38 3.15
CA VAL A 88 0.24 -10.73 3.39
C VAL A 88 0.38 -12.25 3.52
N LEU A 89 1.14 -12.93 2.66
CA LEU A 89 1.28 -14.39 2.69
C LEU A 89 2.67 -14.86 3.13
N GLY A 90 3.68 -14.02 2.92
CA GLY A 90 5.06 -14.22 3.36
C GLY A 90 5.73 -12.88 3.59
N ASP A 91 7.05 -12.90 3.74
CA ASP A 91 7.83 -11.68 3.94
C ASP A 91 7.66 -10.75 2.73
N ILE A 92 7.46 -9.46 3.02
CA ILE A 92 7.29 -8.44 2.00
C ILE A 92 8.04 -7.16 2.32
N GLU A 93 8.43 -6.46 1.27
CA GLU A 93 8.86 -5.07 1.30
C GLU A 93 7.82 -4.21 0.59
N VAL A 94 7.43 -3.12 1.23
CA VAL A 94 6.37 -2.21 0.79
C VAL A 94 6.96 -0.84 0.55
N THR A 95 6.77 -0.32 -0.66
CA THR A 95 7.25 1.01 -1.06
C THR A 95 6.06 1.90 -1.43
N LYS A 96 5.94 3.04 -0.75
CA LYS A 96 5.00 4.10 -1.14
C LYS A 96 5.71 5.11 -2.05
N TYR A 97 5.06 5.49 -3.15
CA TYR A 97 5.56 6.50 -4.08
C TYR A 97 4.90 7.85 -3.86
N SER A 98 5.51 8.91 -4.38
CA SER A 98 5.02 10.29 -4.36
C SER A 98 3.76 10.49 -5.22
N GLY A 99 3.18 11.70 -5.18
CA GLY A 99 1.89 12.00 -5.83
C GLY A 99 0.69 11.69 -4.93
N PHE A 100 -0.46 12.30 -5.18
CA PHE A 100 -1.59 12.20 -4.24
C PHE A 100 -2.16 10.78 -4.14
N TRP A 101 -2.14 10.04 -5.25
CA TRP A 101 -2.53 8.64 -5.32
C TRP A 101 -1.35 7.68 -5.12
N GLY A 102 -0.11 8.17 -5.09
CA GLY A 102 1.09 7.34 -5.19
C GLY A 102 1.38 6.95 -6.63
N GLU A 103 1.13 7.86 -7.57
CA GLU A 103 1.32 7.77 -9.02
C GLU A 103 2.72 8.21 -9.47
N GLY A 104 3.44 9.00 -8.67
CA GLY A 104 4.77 9.52 -9.00
C GLY A 104 5.87 8.45 -9.02
N GLU A 105 7.09 8.85 -9.39
CA GLU A 105 8.22 7.93 -9.61
C GLU A 105 9.18 7.82 -8.42
N THR A 106 9.10 8.75 -7.47
CA THR A 106 10.01 8.81 -6.31
C THR A 106 9.41 8.06 -5.13
N SER A 107 10.19 7.19 -4.49
CA SER A 107 9.79 6.58 -3.22
C SER A 107 9.77 7.61 -2.10
N VAL A 108 8.73 7.56 -1.27
CA VAL A 108 8.62 8.40 -0.08
C VAL A 108 9.32 7.68 1.06
N GLN A 109 10.18 8.39 1.77
CA GLN A 109 10.70 7.94 3.05
C GLN A 109 9.97 8.68 4.16
N ARG A 110 9.66 7.96 5.23
CA ARG A 110 9.04 8.53 6.41
C ARG A 110 9.76 7.99 7.62
N THR A 111 10.26 8.89 8.46
CA THR A 111 10.64 8.51 9.81
C THR A 111 9.36 8.23 10.59
N ALA A 112 9.38 7.34 11.58
CA ALA A 112 8.31 7.30 12.56
C ALA A 112 8.14 8.73 13.08
N ALA A 113 6.94 9.31 12.89
CA ALA A 113 6.67 10.64 13.40
C ALA A 113 6.95 10.61 14.91
N GLU A 114 7.83 11.50 15.36
CA GLU A 114 7.86 11.89 16.77
C GLU A 114 6.45 12.43 17.06
N PHE A 115 5.69 11.68 17.84
CA PHE A 115 4.34 12.04 18.27
C PHE A 115 4.38 13.24 19.21
#